data_AF-D6AA49-F1
#
_entry.id   AF-D6AA49-F1
#
_cell.length_a   1.000
_cell.length_b   1.000
_cell.length_c   1.000
_cell.angle_alpha   90.00
_cell.angle_beta   90.00
_cell.angle_gamma   90.00
#
_symmetry.space_group_name_H-M   'P 1'
#
loop_
_entity.id
_entity.type
_entity.pdbx_description
1 polymer ?
#
loop_
_entity_poly.entity_id
_entity_poly.type
_entity_poly.pdbx_seq_one_letter_code
_entity_poly.pdbx_strand_id
1 'polypeptide(L)'
;MALDRRMDSLRFLLRDRDSRYTSAFDAVFEADDVEVLLSPPRAPEANAICERAVGTLRREVLDRVLIYNEAHSVKVLTEYIQHYNQHRPHQSRRQLSPDSAEPPAPAIVADLQNHRIRRESILGGLINQYYHAA
;
A
#
# COMPACT_ATOMS: atom_id res chain seq x y z
N MET A 1 -7.48 16.25 -1.07
CA MET A 1 -7.82 15.01 -1.78
C MET A 1 -6.63 14.65 -2.65
N ALA A 2 -6.13 13.42 -2.54
CA ALA A 2 -4.89 12.99 -3.21
C ALA A 2 -5.15 11.98 -4.34
N LEU A 3 -6.42 11.83 -4.77
CA LEU A 3 -6.80 11.01 -5.93
C LEU A 3 -6.60 11.77 -7.24
N ASP A 4 -6.80 13.09 -7.24
CA ASP A 4 -6.91 13.94 -8.43
C ASP A 4 -5.68 13.83 -9.35
N ARG A 5 -4.47 13.64 -8.79
CA ARG A 5 -3.23 13.55 -9.58
C ARG A 5 -2.92 12.17 -10.16
N ARG A 6 -3.57 11.11 -9.67
CA ARG A 6 -3.37 9.73 -10.15
C ARG A 6 -4.47 9.29 -11.12
N MET A 7 -5.65 9.90 -11.04
CA MET A 7 -6.80 9.55 -11.89
C MET A 7 -6.56 9.87 -13.38
N ASP A 8 -5.84 10.94 -13.71
CA ASP A 8 -5.51 11.33 -15.11
C ASP A 8 -4.82 10.21 -15.93
N SER A 9 -4.23 9.21 -15.27
CA SER A 9 -3.53 8.10 -15.92
C SER A 9 -4.27 6.75 -15.85
N LEU A 10 -5.38 6.69 -15.12
CA LEU A 10 -6.15 5.46 -14.94
C LEU A 10 -7.09 5.29 -16.13
N ARG A 11 -7.00 4.15 -16.81
CA ARG A 11 -7.90 3.80 -17.90
C ARG A 11 -9.00 2.82 -17.49
N PHE A 12 -8.69 1.96 -16.52
CA PHE A 12 -9.58 0.89 -16.09
C PHE A 12 -9.63 0.81 -14.58
N LEU A 13 -10.82 0.57 -14.05
CA LEU A 13 -11.05 0.15 -12.67
C LEU A 13 -11.50 -1.31 -12.66
N LEU A 14 -10.67 -2.21 -12.16
CA LEU A 14 -11.06 -3.60 -11.92
C LEU A 14 -11.66 -3.73 -10.51
N ARG A 15 -12.89 -4.23 -10.39
CA ARG A 15 -13.51 -4.57 -9.10
C ARG A 15 -14.27 -5.90 -9.15
N ASP A 16 -14.59 -6.42 -7.97
CA ASP A 16 -15.50 -7.56 -7.85
C ASP A 16 -16.97 -7.10 -7.99
N ARG A 17 -17.91 -8.04 -7.81
CA ARG A 17 -19.36 -7.80 -7.95
C ARG A 17 -20.07 -7.60 -6.62
N ASP A 18 -19.37 -7.17 -5.57
CA ASP A 18 -19.98 -6.90 -4.28
C ASP A 18 -21.07 -5.81 -4.39
N SER A 19 -22.22 -6.03 -3.76
CA SER A 19 -23.37 -5.12 -3.83
C SER A 19 -23.14 -3.77 -3.18
N ARG A 20 -22.04 -3.60 -2.42
CA ARG A 20 -21.60 -2.31 -1.90
C ARG A 20 -21.12 -1.35 -2.99
N TYR A 21 -20.68 -1.87 -4.14
CA TYR A 21 -20.37 -1.07 -5.31
C TYR A 21 -21.67 -0.75 -6.07
N THR A 22 -22.24 0.41 -5.76
CA THR A 22 -23.46 0.91 -6.39
C THR A 22 -23.16 1.53 -7.75
N SER A 23 -24.19 1.75 -8.58
CA SER A 23 -24.04 2.51 -9.82
C SER A 23 -23.49 3.92 -9.59
N ALA A 24 -23.82 4.54 -8.46
CA ALA A 24 -23.29 5.86 -8.09
C ALA A 24 -21.78 5.80 -7.79
N PHE A 25 -21.25 4.66 -7.35
CA PHE A 25 -19.81 4.47 -7.19
C PHE A 25 -19.12 4.41 -8.55
N ASP A 26 -19.62 3.57 -9.47
CA ASP A 26 -19.05 3.43 -10.82
C ASP A 26 -19.11 4.77 -11.59
N ALA A 27 -20.21 5.53 -11.44
CA ALA A 27 -20.40 6.82 -12.09
C ALA A 27 -19.32 7.87 -11.75
N VAL A 28 -18.68 7.81 -10.57
CA VAL A 28 -17.57 8.71 -10.22
C VAL A 28 -16.36 8.47 -11.10
N PHE A 29 -16.08 7.21 -11.44
CA PHE A 29 -14.94 6.83 -12.28
C PHE A 29 -15.24 7.04 -13.76
N GLU A 30 -16.46 6.71 -14.19
CA GLU A 30 -16.90 6.94 -15.57
C GLU A 30 -16.93 8.44 -15.94
N ALA A 31 -17.20 9.32 -14.98
CA ALA A 31 -17.13 10.77 -15.19
C ALA A 31 -15.72 11.28 -15.55
N ASP A 32 -14.69 10.51 -15.17
CA ASP A 32 -13.28 10.77 -15.47
C ASP A 32 -12.74 9.81 -16.57
N ASP A 33 -13.62 9.31 -17.44
CA ASP A 33 -13.30 8.40 -18.57
C ASP A 33 -12.61 7.07 -18.17
N VAL A 34 -12.80 6.62 -16.92
CA VAL A 34 -12.28 5.33 -16.44
C VAL A 34 -13.31 4.22 -16.68
N GLU A 35 -12.92 3.19 -17.45
CA GLU A 35 -13.80 2.04 -17.72
C GLU A 35 -13.84 1.07 -16.53
N VAL A 36 -15.03 0.78 -16.02
CA VAL A 36 -15.23 -0.19 -14.94
C VAL A 36 -15.29 -1.62 -15.48
N LEU A 37 -14.29 -2.43 -15.13
CA LEU A 37 -14.20 -3.84 -15.46
C LEU A 37 -14.59 -4.70 -14.25
N LEU A 38 -15.50 -5.65 -14.48
CA LEU A 38 -15.96 -6.55 -13.43
C LEU A 38 -15.22 -7.88 -13.50
N SER A 39 -14.72 -8.34 -12.36
CA SER A 39 -14.21 -9.70 -12.25
C SER A 39 -15.30 -10.72 -12.65
N PRO A 40 -14.92 -11.89 -13.19
CA PRO A 40 -15.86 -12.99 -13.39
C PRO A 40 -16.54 -13.37 -12.06
N PRO A 41 -17.80 -13.83 -12.10
CA PRO A 41 -18.52 -14.17 -10.89
C PRO A 41 -17.84 -15.36 -10.21
N ARG A 42 -17.66 -15.25 -8.88
CA ARG A 42 -17.04 -16.30 -8.03
C ARG A 42 -15.60 -16.67 -8.44
N ALA A 43 -14.85 -15.74 -9.03
CA ALA A 43 -13.47 -15.94 -9.43
C ALA A 43 -12.52 -15.00 -8.66
N PRO A 44 -12.19 -15.30 -7.38
CA PRO A 44 -11.32 -14.45 -6.57
C PRO A 44 -9.90 -14.30 -7.17
N GLU A 45 -9.46 -15.28 -7.95
CA GLU A 45 -8.18 -15.23 -8.67
C GLU A 45 -8.11 -14.09 -9.70
N ALA A 46 -9.26 -13.70 -10.27
CA ALA A 46 -9.33 -12.57 -11.18
C ALA A 46 -9.14 -11.22 -10.46
N ASN A 47 -9.22 -11.19 -9.13
CA ASN A 47 -8.93 -10.03 -8.29
C ASN A 47 -7.70 -10.27 -7.37
N ALA A 48 -6.82 -11.20 -7.75
CA ALA A 48 -5.75 -11.71 -6.88
C ALA A 48 -4.80 -10.63 -6.33
N ILE A 49 -4.63 -9.51 -7.03
CA ILE A 49 -3.78 -8.40 -6.57
C ILE A 49 -4.40 -7.73 -5.34
N CYS A 50 -5.68 -7.33 -5.42
CA CYS A 50 -6.40 -6.73 -4.29
C CYS A 50 -6.53 -7.72 -3.14
N GLU A 51 -6.88 -8.98 -3.42
CA GLU A 51 -6.98 -10.03 -2.40
C GLU A 51 -5.65 -10.25 -1.67
N ARG A 52 -4.53 -10.29 -2.41
CA ARG A 52 -3.19 -10.40 -1.83
C ARG A 52 -2.85 -9.17 -0.98
N ALA A 53 -3.21 -7.97 -1.43
CA ALA A 53 -2.97 -6.74 -0.69
C ALA A 53 -3.74 -6.74 0.65
N VAL A 54 -5.04 -7.06 0.64
CA VAL A 54 -5.87 -7.17 1.86
C VAL A 54 -5.33 -8.25 2.79
N GLY A 55 -5.01 -9.43 2.26
CA GLY A 55 -4.43 -10.51 3.08
C GLY A 55 -3.09 -10.12 3.71
N THR A 56 -2.29 -9.30 3.03
CA THR A 56 -1.02 -8.79 3.56
C THR A 56 -1.26 -7.79 4.70
N LEU A 57 -2.14 -6.81 4.49
CA LEU A 57 -2.55 -5.87 5.52
C LEU A 57 -3.09 -6.58 6.78
N ARG A 58 -3.89 -7.64 6.59
CA ARG A 58 -4.40 -8.44 7.71
C ARG A 58 -3.29 -9.11 8.51
N ARG A 59 -2.43 -9.90 7.83
CA ARG A 59 -1.35 -10.65 8.47
C ARG A 59 -0.31 -9.77 9.15
N GLU A 60 -0.03 -8.60 8.57
CA GLU A 60 0.98 -7.67 9.08
C GLU A 60 0.44 -6.76 10.18
N VAL A 61 -0.85 -6.37 10.10
CA VAL A 61 -1.43 -5.35 10.99
C VAL A 61 -2.75 -5.78 11.63
N LEU A 62 -3.81 -5.99 10.85
CA LEU A 62 -5.17 -6.03 11.41
C LEU A 62 -5.45 -7.26 12.29
N ASP A 63 -4.73 -8.36 12.10
CA ASP A 63 -4.85 -9.54 12.97
C ASP A 63 -4.00 -9.39 14.27
N ARG A 64 -3.25 -8.29 14.42
CA ARG A 64 -2.30 -8.04 15.53
C ARG A 64 -2.60 -6.77 16.32
N VAL A 65 -3.48 -5.91 15.82
CA VAL A 65 -3.85 -4.64 16.45
C VAL A 65 -5.33 -4.66 16.80
N LEU A 66 -5.65 -4.41 18.06
CA LEU A 66 -7.03 -4.21 18.47
C LEU A 66 -7.49 -2.81 18.02
N ILE A 67 -8.46 -2.77 17.11
CA ILE A 67 -9.04 -1.53 16.61
C ILE A 67 -10.17 -1.08 17.55
N TYR A 68 -9.94 0.02 18.27
CA TYR A 68 -10.90 0.53 19.26
C TYR A 68 -12.03 1.40 18.68
N ASN A 69 -11.78 2.14 17.60
CA ASN A 69 -12.77 2.99 16.93
C ASN A 69 -12.31 3.34 15.50
N GLU A 70 -13.15 4.07 14.76
CA GLU A 70 -12.89 4.49 13.39
C GLU A 70 -11.67 5.42 13.27
N ALA A 71 -11.53 6.41 14.14
CA ALA A 71 -10.37 7.31 14.10
C ALA A 71 -9.05 6.54 14.29
N HIS A 72 -9.05 5.52 15.14
CA HIS A 72 -7.93 4.62 15.32
C HIS A 72 -7.68 3.76 14.08
N SER A 73 -8.73 3.22 13.44
CA SER A 73 -8.57 2.43 12.21
C SER A 73 -7.97 3.28 11.09
N VAL A 74 -8.45 4.51 10.91
CA VAL A 74 -7.92 5.45 9.92
C VAL A 74 -6.45 5.74 10.19
N LYS A 75 -6.07 6.00 11.45
CA LYS A 75 -4.67 6.24 11.82
C LYS A 75 -3.77 5.04 11.50
N VAL A 76 -4.18 3.85 11.93
CA VAL A 76 -3.44 2.59 11.70
C VAL A 76 -3.26 2.33 10.20
N LEU A 77 -4.34 2.45 9.42
CA LEU A 77 -4.30 2.23 7.98
C LEU A 77 -3.45 3.28 7.26
N THR A 78 -3.51 4.55 7.67
CA THR A 78 -2.71 5.63 7.08
C THR A 78 -1.22 5.37 7.28
N GLU A 79 -0.81 5.07 8.51
CA GLU A 79 0.58 4.77 8.87
C GLU A 79 1.08 3.51 8.14
N TYR A 80 0.25 2.47 8.05
CA TYR A 80 0.60 1.27 7.29
C TYR A 80 0.72 1.52 5.78
N ILE A 81 -0.20 2.28 5.16
CA ILE A 81 -0.15 2.58 3.73
C ILE A 81 1.11 3.36 3.40
N GLN A 82 1.50 4.31 4.25
CA GLN A 82 2.77 5.03 4.10
C GLN A 82 3.95 4.07 4.16
N HIS A 83 4.00 3.19 5.16
CA HIS A 83 5.02 2.15 5.25
C HIS A 83 5.06 1.24 4.01
N TYR A 84 3.90 0.75 3.57
CA TYR A 84 3.78 -0.18 2.44
C TYR A 84 4.32 0.42 1.14
N ASN A 85 4.01 1.69 0.89
CA ASN A 85 4.35 2.38 -0.36
C ASN A 85 5.76 2.98 -0.35
N GLN A 86 6.29 3.38 0.82
CA GLN A 86 7.56 4.13 0.89
C GLN A 86 8.72 3.32 1.45
N HIS A 87 8.46 2.26 2.22
CA HIS A 87 9.51 1.57 2.98
C HIS A 87 9.51 0.05 2.85
N ARG A 88 8.33 -0.57 2.76
CA ARG A 88 8.20 -2.02 2.72
C ARG A 88 8.93 -2.56 1.48
N PRO A 89 9.88 -3.49 1.64
CA PRO A 89 10.59 -4.05 0.49
C PRO A 89 9.69 -5.03 -0.27
N HIS A 90 9.68 -4.92 -1.61
CA HIS A 90 8.94 -5.85 -2.48
C HIS A 90 9.90 -6.67 -3.32
N GLN A 91 9.89 -7.99 -3.15
CA GLN A 91 10.81 -8.90 -3.84
C GLN A 91 10.71 -8.79 -5.37
N SER A 92 9.50 -8.66 -5.90
CA SER A 92 9.25 -8.46 -7.35
C SER A 92 9.82 -7.14 -7.88
N ARG A 93 10.12 -6.17 -7.00
CA ARG A 93 10.73 -4.88 -7.33
C ARG A 93 12.19 -4.80 -6.86
N ARG A 94 12.91 -5.93 -6.74
CA ARG A 94 14.31 -5.94 -6.26
C ARG A 94 14.47 -5.28 -4.88
N GLN A 95 13.54 -5.54 -3.98
CA GLN A 95 13.45 -4.96 -2.63
C GLN A 95 13.10 -3.46 -2.59
N LEU A 96 12.76 -2.84 -3.71
CA LEU A 96 12.26 -1.46 -3.72
C LEU A 96 10.83 -1.40 -3.18
N SER A 97 10.53 -0.28 -2.51
CA SER A 97 9.15 0.09 -2.22
C SER A 97 8.42 0.52 -3.52
N PRO A 98 7.08 0.56 -3.53
CA PRO A 98 6.29 1.01 -4.68
C PRO A 98 6.65 2.42 -5.14
N ASP A 99 6.86 3.35 -4.21
CA ASP A 99 7.17 4.75 -4.50
C ASP A 99 8.66 4.98 -4.75
N SER A 100 9.52 3.98 -4.52
CA SER A 100 10.95 4.04 -4.87
C SER A 100 11.17 3.71 -6.35
N ALA A 101 11.76 4.66 -7.09
CA ALA A 101 12.15 4.50 -8.49
C ALA A 101 13.51 3.81 -8.64
N GLU A 102 14.47 4.12 -7.76
CA GLU A 102 15.83 3.60 -7.81
C GLU A 102 16.24 3.02 -6.45
N PRO A 103 17.12 2.00 -6.45
CA PRO A 103 17.75 1.55 -5.21
C PRO A 103 18.59 2.68 -4.61
N PRO A 104 18.67 2.77 -3.27
CA PRO A 104 19.62 3.68 -2.65
C PRO A 104 21.02 3.38 -3.18
N ALA A 105 21.81 4.44 -3.37
CA ALA A 105 23.19 4.29 -3.83
C ALA A 105 23.91 3.25 -2.95
N PRO A 106 24.67 2.31 -3.54
CA PRO A 106 25.38 1.30 -2.76
C PRO A 106 26.27 2.03 -1.76
N ALA A 107 26.04 1.76 -0.48
CA ALA A 107 26.84 2.35 0.58
C ALA A 107 28.26 1.81 0.44
N ILE A 108 29.23 2.68 0.15
CA ILE A 108 30.65 2.31 0.19
C ILE A 108 30.99 2.14 1.67
N VAL A 109 30.91 0.91 2.16
CA VAL A 109 31.23 0.55 3.56
C VAL A 109 32.76 0.59 3.76
N ALA A 110 33.36 1.76 3.52
CA ALA A 110 34.75 2.04 3.87
C ALA A 110 34.87 2.48 5.33
N ASP A 111 33.78 2.98 5.91
CA ASP A 111 33.75 3.49 7.29
C ASP A 111 32.46 3.09 8.01
N LEU A 112 32.55 2.00 8.79
CA LEU A 112 31.47 1.51 9.65
C LEU A 112 31.06 2.50 10.75
N GLN A 113 31.91 3.47 11.11
CA GLN A 113 31.57 4.50 12.11
C GLN A 113 30.58 5.52 11.55
N ASN A 114 30.66 5.79 10.26
CA ASN A 114 29.77 6.71 9.54
C ASN A 114 28.52 6.02 8.96
N HIS A 115 28.48 4.69 8.90
CA HIS A 115 27.32 3.91 8.41
C HIS A 115 26.36 3.52 9.53
N ARG A 116 25.86 4.49 10.30
CA ARG A 116 24.93 4.22 11.39
C ARG A 116 23.53 3.90 10.84
N ILE A 117 22.91 2.84 11.35
CA ILE A 117 21.51 2.52 11.03
C ILE A 117 20.60 3.12 12.10
N ARG A 118 19.58 3.86 11.69
CA ARG A 118 18.49 4.34 12.56
C ARG A 118 17.29 3.41 12.41
N ARG A 119 16.68 3.08 13.54
CA ARG A 119 15.42 2.34 13.61
C ARG A 119 14.30 3.32 14.00
N GLU A 120 13.26 3.36 13.19
CA GLU A 120 12.01 4.03 13.51
C GLU A 120 10.94 2.96 13.75
N SER A 121 10.18 3.12 14.83
CA SER A 121 9.11 2.19 15.17
C SER A 121 7.77 2.83 14.88
N ILE A 122 6.94 2.13 14.12
CA ILE A 122 5.61 2.57 13.70
C ILE A 122 4.57 1.59 14.25
N LEU A 123 3.30 2.00 14.25
CA LEU A 123 2.16 1.21 14.73
C LEU A 123 2.41 0.70 16.17
N GLY A 124 2.95 1.57 17.02
CA GLY A 124 3.18 1.29 18.44
C GLY A 124 4.19 0.18 18.71
N GLY A 125 5.17 -0.05 17.84
CA GLY A 125 6.15 -1.14 18.03
C GLY A 125 6.05 -2.25 17.01
N LEU A 126 4.89 -2.40 16.37
CA LEU A 126 4.56 -3.57 15.57
C LEU A 126 5.44 -3.72 14.34
N ILE A 127 5.79 -2.60 13.72
CA ILE A 127 6.65 -2.55 12.53
C ILE A 127 7.84 -1.65 12.83
N ASN A 128 9.01 -2.05 12.33
CA ASN A 128 10.23 -1.26 12.42
C ASN A 128 10.73 -0.94 11.01
N GLN A 129 10.97 0.33 10.76
CA GLN A 129 11.64 0.85 9.58
C GLN A 129 13.11 1.13 9.91
N TYR A 130 13.97 0.96 8.92
CA TYR A 130 15.41 1.11 9.06
C TYR A 130 15.96 2.01 7.97
N TYR A 131 16.79 2.96 8.37
CA TYR A 131 17.38 3.97 7.49
C TYR A 131 18.88 4.08 7.76
N HIS A 132 19.66 4.46 6.75
CA HIS A 132 21.00 4.98 7.00
C HIS A 132 20.88 6.38 7.63
N ALA A 133 21.65 6.63 8.69
CA ALA A 133 21.81 7.96 9.24
C ALA A 133 22.61 8.81 8.24
N ALA A 134 22.16 10.06 8.05
CA ALA A 134 22.94 11.09 7.37
C ALA A 134 24.15 11.52 8.22
#